data_AF-A0A4S5BJS3-F1
#
_entry.id   AF-A0A4S5BJS3-F1
#
_cell.length_a   1.000
_cell.length_b   1.000
_cell.length_c   1.000
_cell.angle_alpha   90.00
_cell.angle_beta   90.00
_cell.angle_gamma   90.00
#
_symmetry.space_group_name_H-M   'P 1'
#
loop_
_entity.id
_entity.type
_entity.pdbx_description
1 polymer ?
#
loop_
_entity_poly.entity_id
_entity_poly.type
_entity_poly.pdbx_seq_one_letter_code
_entity_poly.pdbx_strand_id
1 'polypeptide(L)'
;MRSIHHFGTPELRRHNAVPCQLHYHADVLPTGLPLREAFARLCALRGASSAVARLEGGSFGPLAYVMPALSNKPEFAVFYSDRYEAVVPAQIESATVMIGLRDGQSWLHCHAVWIDAQGERKAGHVLPDDAWLSEAPQMHIWYMQGANFDVLPCTESRFSLFTPVPALAAPAAASAEPTSTGLAVTIRPNEDVCEAIATICREHGIRRAVVRGGVGSLVGVSFADGREVEAFVTEVLIEQGTVDTSLPGGTGVALDVALVDYLHGIHSGRLKPGANPVLVTFEMVIERVDAQS
;
A
#
# COMPACT_ATOMS: atom_id res chain seq x y z
N MET A 1 4.79 -23.06 0.93
CA MET A 1 4.21 -21.73 0.67
C MET A 1 3.42 -21.80 -0.64
N ARG A 2 2.28 -21.09 -0.74
CA ARG A 2 1.54 -20.96 -2.00
C ARG A 2 2.40 -20.22 -3.04
N SER A 3 2.07 -20.34 -4.31
CA SER A 3 2.73 -19.56 -5.38
C SER A 3 1.79 -19.36 -6.56
N ILE A 4 2.12 -18.38 -7.39
CA ILE A 4 1.43 -18.09 -8.65
C ILE A 4 2.45 -18.00 -9.79
N HIS A 5 2.08 -18.50 -10.96
CA HIS A 5 2.85 -18.36 -12.17
C HIS A 5 2.38 -17.15 -12.97
N HIS A 6 3.21 -16.10 -13.05
CA HIS A 6 3.00 -15.00 -14.00
C HIS A 6 3.64 -15.33 -15.35
N PHE A 7 3.10 -14.74 -16.42
CA PHE A 7 3.52 -15.06 -17.79
C PHE A 7 4.73 -14.26 -18.29
N GLY A 8 5.18 -13.28 -17.52
CA GLY A 8 6.36 -12.47 -17.83
C GLY A 8 7.66 -13.05 -17.27
N THR A 9 8.74 -12.28 -17.38
CA THR A 9 10.08 -12.69 -16.92
C THR A 9 10.34 -12.20 -15.50
N PRO A 10 10.57 -13.10 -14.51
CA PRO A 10 10.95 -12.71 -13.17
C PRO A 10 12.31 -12.01 -13.13
N GLU A 11 12.39 -10.93 -12.36
CA GLU A 11 13.68 -10.29 -12.05
C GLU A 11 14.44 -11.09 -10.98
N LEU A 12 15.78 -11.09 -11.06
CA LEU A 12 16.64 -11.74 -10.07
C LEU A 12 16.53 -11.09 -8.69
N ARG A 13 16.50 -9.75 -8.64
CA ARG A 13 16.26 -9.04 -7.37
C ARG A 13 14.77 -9.13 -7.08
N ARG A 14 14.39 -9.61 -5.90
CA ARG A 14 12.99 -9.89 -5.54
C ARG A 14 12.29 -8.79 -4.73
N HIS A 15 13.04 -7.75 -4.39
CA HIS A 15 12.52 -6.52 -3.78
C HIS A 15 13.24 -5.29 -4.33
N ASN A 16 12.66 -4.13 -4.12
CA ASN A 16 13.33 -2.85 -4.29
C ASN A 16 13.14 -2.02 -3.03
N ALA A 17 14.20 -1.33 -2.60
CA ALA A 17 14.20 -0.53 -1.39
C ALA A 17 15.07 0.72 -1.63
N VAL A 18 14.46 1.89 -1.45
CA VAL A 18 15.13 3.18 -1.63
C VAL A 18 15.07 3.95 -0.31
N PRO A 19 16.22 4.33 0.29
CA PRO A 19 16.26 5.17 1.47
C PRO A 19 15.59 6.53 1.24
N CYS A 20 14.84 7.00 2.24
CA CYS A 20 14.18 8.29 2.22
C CYS A 20 14.14 8.93 3.60
N GLN A 21 13.92 10.23 3.61
CA GLN A 21 13.50 10.99 4.79
C GLN A 21 11.97 11.02 4.83
N LEU A 22 11.42 10.95 6.04
CA LEU A 22 9.98 10.96 6.28
C LEU A 22 9.60 12.20 7.08
N HIS A 23 8.54 12.88 6.63
CA HIS A 23 7.94 14.03 7.30
C HIS A 23 6.48 13.71 7.62
N TYR A 24 6.21 13.38 8.88
CA TYR A 24 4.85 13.17 9.36
C TYR A 24 4.10 14.50 9.51
N HIS A 25 2.88 14.56 9.01
CA HIS A 25 1.96 15.67 9.23
C HIS A 25 0.54 15.17 9.51
N ALA A 26 -0.16 15.90 10.37
CA ALA A 26 -1.60 15.74 10.60
C ALA A 26 -2.39 16.73 9.72
N ASP A 27 -2.25 16.57 8.41
CA ASP A 27 -2.93 17.43 7.44
C ASP A 27 -4.40 17.03 7.26
N VAL A 28 -5.22 17.98 6.80
CA VAL A 28 -6.63 17.75 6.49
C VAL A 28 -6.78 17.57 4.99
N LEU A 29 -7.34 16.43 4.59
CA LEU A 29 -7.59 16.12 3.18
C LEU A 29 -8.82 16.90 2.67
N PRO A 30 -8.70 17.71 1.60
CA PRO A 30 -9.83 18.45 1.06
C PRO A 30 -10.97 17.56 0.60
N THR A 31 -12.21 17.93 0.94
CA THR A 31 -13.44 17.28 0.48
C THR A 31 -13.93 17.89 -0.83
N GLY A 32 -14.81 17.17 -1.55
CA GLY A 32 -15.46 17.67 -2.76
C GLY A 32 -14.56 17.75 -3.99
N LEU A 33 -13.43 17.05 -3.99
CA LEU A 33 -12.52 16.87 -5.12
C LEU A 33 -12.23 15.39 -5.36
N PRO A 34 -11.86 14.98 -6.58
CA PRO A 34 -11.25 13.67 -6.81
C PRO A 34 -10.07 13.45 -5.86
N LEU A 35 -9.94 12.24 -5.31
CA LEU A 35 -8.85 11.89 -4.40
C LEU A 35 -7.49 12.23 -4.99
N ARG A 36 -7.26 11.94 -6.28
CA ARG A 36 -6.00 12.25 -6.96
C ARG A 36 -5.67 13.74 -6.88
N GLU A 37 -6.66 14.60 -7.11
CA GLU A 37 -6.47 16.05 -7.05
C GLU A 37 -6.27 16.54 -5.60
N ALA A 38 -7.04 16.00 -4.64
CA ALA A 38 -6.91 16.34 -3.23
C ALA A 38 -5.50 16.05 -2.70
N PHE A 39 -4.95 14.86 -2.97
CA PHE A 39 -3.59 14.49 -2.59
C PHE A 39 -2.53 15.26 -3.38
N ALA A 40 -2.74 15.52 -4.68
CA ALA A 40 -1.81 16.34 -5.46
C ALA A 40 -1.64 17.75 -4.88
N ARG A 41 -2.74 18.38 -4.44
CA ARG A 41 -2.71 19.69 -3.77
C ARG A 41 -1.95 19.64 -2.45
N LEU A 42 -2.18 18.62 -1.62
CA LEU A 42 -1.45 18.45 -0.37
C LEU A 42 0.05 18.24 -0.58
N CYS A 43 0.42 17.37 -1.51
CA CYS A 43 1.81 17.12 -1.88
C CYS A 43 2.49 18.40 -2.38
N ALA A 44 1.82 19.20 -3.23
CA ALA A 44 2.33 20.48 -3.70
C ALA A 44 2.55 21.49 -2.54
N LEU A 45 1.63 21.57 -1.58
CA LEU A 45 1.78 22.42 -0.38
C LEU A 45 2.99 22.03 0.48
N ARG A 46 3.37 20.76 0.46
CA ARG A 46 4.49 20.21 1.22
C ARG A 46 5.79 20.08 0.42
N GLY A 47 5.78 20.46 -0.86
CA GLY A 47 6.93 20.30 -1.75
C GLY A 47 7.36 18.83 -1.93
N ALA A 48 6.42 17.91 -1.78
CA ALA A 48 6.65 16.47 -1.91
C ALA A 48 5.99 15.92 -3.19
N SER A 49 6.55 14.85 -3.74
CA SER A 49 5.99 14.14 -4.89
C SER A 49 5.51 12.73 -4.55
N SER A 50 5.84 12.25 -3.36
CA SER A 50 5.49 10.91 -2.89
C SER A 50 5.25 10.90 -1.40
N ALA A 51 4.32 10.05 -0.97
CA ALA A 51 3.92 9.89 0.42
C ALA A 51 3.19 8.57 0.62
N VAL A 52 2.98 8.20 1.88
CA VAL A 52 1.96 7.22 2.28
C VAL A 52 0.98 7.87 3.24
N ALA A 53 -0.30 7.57 3.10
CA ALA A 53 -1.33 8.03 4.02
C ALA A 53 -2.23 6.89 4.50
N ARG A 54 -2.69 7.00 5.74
CA ARG A 54 -3.76 6.17 6.31
C ARG A 54 -4.94 7.06 6.67
N LEU A 55 -6.14 6.61 6.33
CA LEU A 55 -7.40 7.31 6.54
C LEU A 55 -8.32 6.45 7.41
N GLU A 56 -9.01 7.11 8.35
CA GLU A 56 -10.01 6.49 9.22
C GLU A 56 -11.15 7.48 9.47
N GLY A 57 -12.39 6.99 9.45
CA GLY A 57 -13.58 7.84 9.59
C GLY A 57 -13.81 8.77 8.40
N GLY A 58 -14.78 9.66 8.51
CA GLY A 58 -15.27 10.41 7.36
C GLY A 58 -15.97 9.50 6.34
N SER A 59 -16.28 10.06 5.18
CA SER A 59 -17.12 9.38 4.18
C SER A 59 -16.74 9.75 2.76
N PHE A 60 -16.80 8.76 1.88
CA PHE A 60 -16.85 9.02 0.45
C PHE A 60 -18.24 9.54 0.05
N GLY A 61 -18.24 10.50 -0.89
CA GLY A 61 -19.40 10.90 -1.69
C GLY A 61 -19.51 9.95 -2.86
N PRO A 62 -19.09 10.30 -4.08
CA PRO A 62 -18.77 9.33 -5.13
C PRO A 62 -17.64 8.37 -4.72
N LEU A 63 -17.81 7.08 -5.03
CA LEU A 63 -16.78 6.06 -4.82
C LEU A 63 -16.87 4.99 -5.91
N ALA A 64 -16.01 5.11 -6.92
CA ALA A 64 -15.78 4.04 -7.88
C ALA A 64 -14.61 3.16 -7.44
N TYR A 65 -14.74 1.85 -7.67
CA TYR A 65 -13.74 0.87 -7.28
C TYR A 65 -13.75 -0.36 -8.19
N VAL A 66 -12.70 -1.17 -8.07
CA VAL A 66 -12.59 -2.50 -8.69
C VAL A 66 -12.20 -3.54 -7.63
N MET A 67 -12.44 -4.80 -7.96
CA MET A 67 -12.15 -5.96 -7.13
C MET A 67 -10.99 -6.78 -7.72
N PRO A 68 -10.25 -7.54 -6.90
CA PRO A 68 -9.40 -8.59 -7.42
C PRO A 68 -10.24 -9.57 -8.24
N ALA A 69 -9.74 -10.01 -9.39
CA ALA A 69 -10.44 -10.96 -10.25
C ALA A 69 -9.49 -11.95 -10.93
N LEU A 70 -10.06 -13.08 -11.36
CA LEU A 70 -9.40 -13.96 -12.30
C LEU A 70 -9.27 -13.25 -13.65
N SER A 71 -8.14 -13.47 -14.34
CA SER A 71 -7.92 -12.84 -15.63
C SER A 71 -8.77 -13.47 -16.72
N ASN A 72 -9.46 -12.64 -17.50
CA ASN A 72 -10.05 -13.02 -18.80
C ASN A 72 -9.09 -12.73 -19.98
N LYS A 73 -7.91 -12.20 -19.67
CA LYS A 73 -6.86 -11.84 -20.63
C LYS A 73 -5.72 -12.84 -20.56
N PRO A 74 -5.36 -13.53 -21.65
CA PRO A 74 -4.35 -14.58 -21.63
C PRO A 74 -2.96 -14.07 -21.25
N GLU A 75 -2.71 -12.76 -21.33
CA GLU A 75 -1.43 -12.16 -20.99
C GLU A 75 -1.22 -11.92 -19.48
N PHE A 76 -2.26 -12.00 -18.64
CA PHE A 76 -2.18 -11.76 -17.19
C PHE A 76 -2.66 -12.97 -16.38
N ALA A 77 -1.98 -13.29 -15.28
CA ALA A 77 -2.39 -14.38 -14.38
C ALA A 77 -3.65 -14.02 -13.57
N VAL A 78 -3.79 -12.75 -13.23
CA VAL A 78 -4.91 -12.14 -12.50
C VAL A 78 -5.18 -10.77 -13.09
N PHE A 79 -6.36 -10.21 -12.86
CA PHE A 79 -6.69 -8.86 -13.33
C PHE A 79 -7.68 -8.19 -12.38
N TYR A 80 -8.07 -6.96 -12.70
CA TYR A 80 -9.19 -6.30 -12.04
C TYR A 80 -10.51 -6.79 -12.60
N SER A 81 -11.54 -6.77 -11.76
CA SER A 81 -12.94 -6.95 -12.17
C SER A 81 -13.42 -5.84 -13.10
N ASP A 82 -14.68 -5.93 -13.50
CA ASP A 82 -15.42 -4.76 -13.97
C ASP A 82 -15.50 -3.68 -12.89
N ARG A 83 -15.75 -2.45 -13.32
CA ARG A 83 -15.91 -1.28 -12.43
C ARG A 83 -17.22 -1.37 -11.65
N TYR A 84 -17.14 -1.02 -10.37
CA TYR A 84 -18.28 -0.85 -9.48
C TYR A 84 -18.43 0.61 -9.04
N GLU A 85 -19.66 1.00 -8.74
CA GLU A 85 -20.02 2.25 -8.06
C GLU A 85 -20.58 1.87 -6.69
N ALA A 86 -20.00 2.39 -5.61
CA ALA A 86 -20.47 2.08 -4.27
C ALA A 86 -21.83 2.75 -3.99
N VAL A 87 -22.57 2.17 -3.04
CA VAL A 87 -23.77 2.82 -2.49
C VAL A 87 -23.32 3.84 -1.45
N VAL A 88 -23.73 5.10 -1.60
CA VAL A 88 -23.11 6.22 -0.89
C VAL A 88 -24.12 7.02 -0.06
N PRO A 89 -23.72 7.71 1.03
CA PRO A 89 -22.35 7.88 1.53
C PRO A 89 -21.71 6.57 2.00
N ALA A 90 -20.41 6.42 1.75
CA ALA A 90 -19.64 5.24 2.15
C ALA A 90 -18.65 5.63 3.25
N GLN A 91 -18.93 5.23 4.48
CA GLN A 91 -18.13 5.57 5.65
C GLN A 91 -16.82 4.79 5.64
N ILE A 92 -15.69 5.48 5.78
CA ILE A 92 -14.37 4.85 5.75
C ILE A 92 -14.14 4.15 7.09
N GLU A 93 -14.00 2.83 7.06
CA GLU A 93 -13.51 2.05 8.19
C GLU A 93 -11.99 2.15 8.25
N SER A 94 -11.32 1.90 7.12
CA SER A 94 -9.88 2.08 6.96
C SER A 94 -9.54 2.27 5.49
N ALA A 95 -8.54 3.11 5.19
CA ALA A 95 -7.95 3.16 3.86
C ALA A 95 -6.45 3.45 3.94
N THR A 96 -5.71 2.87 3.00
CA THR A 96 -4.28 3.15 2.83
C THR A 96 -4.03 3.63 1.42
N VAL A 97 -3.34 4.76 1.31
CA VAL A 97 -3.09 5.46 0.05
C VAL A 97 -1.59 5.58 -0.15
N MET A 98 -1.09 5.05 -1.26
CA MET A 98 0.25 5.29 -1.76
C MET A 98 0.17 6.44 -2.76
N ILE A 99 1.03 7.44 -2.58
CA ILE A 99 1.11 8.63 -3.42
C ILE A 99 2.44 8.64 -4.14
N GLY A 100 2.40 8.83 -5.45
CA GLY A 100 3.58 8.81 -6.30
C GLY A 100 3.31 9.47 -7.64
N LEU A 101 4.07 9.07 -8.66
CA LEU A 101 4.01 9.65 -9.99
C LEU A 101 3.70 8.62 -11.07
N ARG A 102 2.88 9.01 -12.04
CA ARG A 102 2.69 8.30 -13.30
C ARG A 102 2.95 9.28 -14.43
N ASP A 103 3.94 8.98 -15.26
CA ASP A 103 4.35 9.86 -16.36
C ASP A 103 4.63 11.30 -15.89
N GLY A 104 5.23 11.44 -14.70
CA GLY A 104 5.55 12.72 -14.06
C GLY A 104 4.37 13.44 -13.40
N GLN A 105 3.16 12.90 -13.46
CA GLN A 105 1.95 13.46 -12.83
C GLN A 105 1.60 12.74 -11.54
N SER A 106 1.03 13.44 -10.56
CA SER A 106 0.56 12.83 -9.31
C SER A 106 -0.42 11.69 -9.58
N TRP A 107 -0.17 10.54 -8.96
CA TRP A 107 -0.97 9.33 -9.10
C TRP A 107 -1.11 8.62 -7.75
N LEU A 108 -2.18 7.82 -7.58
CA LEU A 108 -2.50 7.12 -6.34
C LEU A 108 -2.70 5.63 -6.57
N HIS A 109 -2.36 4.84 -5.56
CA HIS A 109 -2.81 3.47 -5.38
C HIS A 109 -3.48 3.37 -4.00
N CYS A 110 -4.78 3.08 -3.98
CA CYS A 110 -5.59 3.18 -2.77
C CYS A 110 -6.46 1.94 -2.60
N HIS A 111 -6.34 1.29 -1.46
CA HIS A 111 -7.26 0.25 -1.02
C HIS A 111 -8.02 0.74 0.21
N ALA A 112 -9.31 0.40 0.28
CA ALA A 112 -10.17 0.82 1.37
C ALA A 112 -11.14 -0.28 1.80
N VAL A 113 -11.54 -0.22 3.07
CA VAL A 113 -12.71 -0.89 3.64
C VAL A 113 -13.68 0.20 4.09
N TRP A 114 -14.95 0.02 3.77
CA TRP A 114 -16.00 0.97 4.11
C TRP A 114 -17.30 0.29 4.48
N ILE A 115 -18.17 1.04 5.14
CA ILE A 115 -19.58 0.71 5.33
C ILE A 115 -20.38 1.57 4.37
N ASP A 116 -21.11 0.93 3.45
CA ASP A 116 -21.93 1.64 2.48
C ASP A 116 -23.23 2.19 3.12
N ALA A 117 -24.01 2.97 2.36
CA ALA A 117 -25.23 3.59 2.91
C ALA A 117 -26.34 2.60 3.28
N GLN A 118 -26.21 1.33 2.91
CA GLN A 118 -27.12 0.26 3.33
C GLN A 118 -26.63 -0.45 4.59
N GLY A 119 -25.46 -0.06 5.12
CA GLY A 119 -24.83 -0.70 6.27
C GLY A 119 -24.04 -1.95 5.92
N GLU A 120 -23.80 -2.21 4.63
CA GLU A 120 -22.99 -3.35 4.22
C GLU A 120 -21.50 -3.01 4.25
N ARG A 121 -20.70 -3.90 4.85
CA ARG A 121 -19.24 -3.78 4.80
C ARG A 121 -18.76 -4.19 3.42
N LYS A 122 -17.99 -3.30 2.78
CA LYS A 122 -17.42 -3.45 1.44
C LYS A 122 -15.93 -3.11 1.50
N ALA A 123 -15.19 -3.56 0.49
CA ALA A 123 -13.77 -3.28 0.35
C ALA A 123 -13.36 -3.39 -1.12
N GLY A 124 -12.25 -2.76 -1.50
CA GLY A 124 -11.76 -2.82 -2.86
C GLY A 124 -10.64 -1.85 -3.17
N HIS A 125 -10.20 -1.88 -4.43
CA HIS A 125 -9.24 -0.95 -4.99
C HIS A 125 -9.97 0.29 -5.50
N VAL A 126 -9.70 1.44 -4.88
CA VAL A 126 -10.37 2.71 -5.15
C VAL A 126 -9.81 3.34 -6.42
N LEU A 127 -10.69 3.77 -7.33
CA LEU A 127 -10.31 4.50 -8.54
C LEU A 127 -10.18 6.01 -8.21
N PRO A 128 -8.96 6.57 -8.17
CA PRO A 128 -8.70 7.84 -7.50
C PRO A 128 -9.22 9.09 -8.22
N ASP A 129 -9.50 9.00 -9.51
CA ASP A 129 -10.14 10.08 -10.29
C ASP A 129 -11.66 10.13 -10.10
N ASP A 130 -12.24 9.03 -9.64
CA ASP A 130 -13.69 8.81 -9.55
C ASP A 130 -14.15 8.53 -8.12
N ALA A 131 -13.32 8.87 -7.14
CA ALA A 131 -13.61 8.76 -5.71
C ALA A 131 -13.34 10.11 -5.03
N TRP A 132 -14.28 10.56 -4.21
CA TRP A 132 -14.28 11.92 -3.62
C TRP A 132 -14.77 11.82 -2.18
N LEU A 133 -14.24 12.66 -1.29
CA LEU A 133 -14.69 12.71 0.10
C LEU A 133 -15.85 13.70 0.26
N SER A 134 -16.94 13.25 0.89
CA SER A 134 -18.06 14.10 1.33
C SER A 134 -17.86 14.61 2.75
N GLU A 135 -17.14 13.85 3.58
CA GLU A 135 -16.72 14.20 4.93
C GLU A 135 -15.24 13.87 5.11
N ALA A 136 -14.47 14.79 5.70
CA ALA A 136 -13.03 14.62 5.85
C ALA A 136 -12.69 13.49 6.85
N PRO A 137 -11.82 12.53 6.48
CA PRO A 137 -11.33 11.51 7.40
C PRO A 137 -10.30 12.09 8.36
N GLN A 138 -10.04 11.38 9.46
CA GLN A 138 -8.78 11.51 10.16
C GLN A 138 -7.68 10.95 9.25
N MET A 139 -6.62 11.73 9.01
CA MET A 139 -5.51 11.32 8.15
C MET A 139 -4.18 11.38 8.90
N HIS A 140 -3.40 10.31 8.73
CA HIS A 140 -1.98 10.29 9.04
C HIS A 140 -1.20 10.15 7.75
N ILE A 141 -0.37 11.15 7.41
CA ILE A 141 0.43 11.16 6.18
C ILE A 141 1.91 11.33 6.48
N TRP A 142 2.74 10.58 5.76
CA TRP A 142 4.20 10.66 5.78
C TRP A 142 4.69 11.03 4.39
N TYR A 143 5.11 12.28 4.23
CA TYR A 143 5.73 12.75 3.00
C TYR A 143 7.17 12.25 2.90
N MET A 144 7.57 11.91 1.68
CA MET A 144 8.87 11.32 1.41
C MET A 144 9.78 12.32 0.69
N GLN A 145 11.05 12.35 1.11
CA GLN A 145 12.12 13.05 0.41
C GLN A 145 13.30 12.11 0.14
N GLY A 146 13.89 12.23 -1.06
CA GLY A 146 14.99 11.36 -1.51
C GLY A 146 14.54 10.08 -2.22
N ALA A 147 13.25 9.73 -2.14
CA ALA A 147 12.64 8.66 -2.92
C ALA A 147 11.24 9.06 -3.39
N ASN A 148 10.84 8.55 -4.55
CA ASN A 148 9.47 8.57 -5.04
C ASN A 148 9.01 7.15 -5.34
N PHE A 149 7.70 6.92 -5.37
CA PHE A 149 7.14 5.82 -6.13
C PHE A 149 6.75 6.28 -7.54
N ASP A 150 7.34 5.66 -8.55
CA ASP A 150 6.97 5.88 -9.95
C ASP A 150 6.23 4.66 -10.49
N VAL A 151 5.18 4.88 -11.29
CA VAL A 151 4.46 3.82 -11.97
C VAL A 151 5.29 3.32 -13.14
N LEU A 152 5.96 2.18 -12.96
CA LEU A 152 6.88 1.57 -13.91
C LEU A 152 6.37 0.19 -14.38
N PRO A 153 6.68 -0.23 -15.61
CA PRO A 153 6.30 -1.56 -16.08
C PRO A 153 7.04 -2.66 -15.33
N CYS A 154 6.32 -3.68 -14.87
CA CYS A 154 6.86 -4.90 -14.29
C CYS A 154 6.92 -6.00 -15.34
N THR A 155 8.12 -6.52 -15.63
CA THR A 155 8.29 -7.54 -16.67
C THR A 155 7.66 -8.87 -16.31
N GLU A 156 7.55 -9.20 -15.01
CA GLU A 156 7.03 -10.48 -14.51
C GLU A 156 5.50 -10.52 -14.57
N SER A 157 4.84 -9.56 -13.91
CA SER A 157 3.38 -9.51 -13.84
C SER A 157 2.74 -8.84 -15.08
N ARG A 158 3.54 -8.10 -15.86
CA ARG A 158 3.12 -7.24 -17.00
C ARG A 158 2.22 -6.06 -16.62
N PHE A 159 1.99 -5.84 -15.33
CA PHE A 159 1.34 -4.62 -14.83
C PHE A 159 2.29 -3.43 -14.81
N SER A 160 1.74 -2.23 -14.77
CA SER A 160 2.47 -1.04 -14.33
C SER A 160 2.28 -0.89 -12.82
N LEU A 161 3.37 -0.88 -12.06
CA LEU A 161 3.37 -0.94 -10.60
C LEU A 161 4.09 0.28 -10.02
N PHE A 162 3.64 0.75 -8.86
CA PHE A 162 4.43 1.70 -8.08
C PHE A 162 5.77 1.04 -7.75
N THR A 163 6.86 1.69 -8.13
CA THR A 163 8.22 1.20 -7.95
C THR A 163 9.04 2.31 -7.31
N PRO A 164 9.70 2.06 -6.16
CA PRO A 164 10.47 3.09 -5.51
C PRO A 164 11.72 3.43 -6.35
N VAL A 165 11.93 4.71 -6.60
CA VAL A 165 13.07 5.25 -7.33
C VAL A 165 13.74 6.36 -6.50
N PRO A 166 15.07 6.51 -6.59
CA PRO A 166 15.74 7.68 -6.01
C PRO A 166 15.18 8.97 -6.62
N ALA A 167 14.87 9.94 -5.77
CA ALA A 167 14.40 11.26 -6.19
C ALA A 167 15.42 12.32 -5.79
N LEU A 168 15.73 13.23 -6.71
CA LEU A 168 16.49 14.43 -6.35
C LEU A 168 15.66 15.24 -5.37
N ALA A 169 16.25 15.61 -4.24
CA ALA A 169 15.60 16.48 -3.28
C ALA A 169 15.25 17.80 -3.99
N ALA A 170 13.97 18.16 -4.04
CA ALA A 170 13.60 19.52 -4.39
C ALA A 170 14.28 20.48 -3.39
N PRO A 171 14.79 21.65 -3.84
CA PRO A 171 15.32 22.64 -2.91
C PRO A 171 14.23 22.96 -1.89
N ALA A 172 14.50 22.64 -0.62
CA ALA A 172 13.52 22.71 0.44
C ALA A 172 12.90 24.11 0.50
N ALA A 173 11.56 24.19 0.49
CA ALA A 173 10.93 25.31 1.17
C ALA A 173 11.37 25.23 2.63
N ALA A 174 11.96 26.31 3.14
CA ALA A 174 12.73 26.31 4.37
C ALA A 174 12.06 25.54 5.54
N SER A 175 12.90 24.79 6.28
CA SER A 175 12.83 24.60 7.74
C SER A 175 11.86 23.58 8.37
N ALA A 176 11.77 22.36 7.87
CA ALA A 176 11.35 21.24 8.72
C ALA A 176 12.42 20.15 8.72
N GLU A 177 13.07 19.93 9.87
CA GLU A 177 13.91 18.76 10.09
C GLU A 177 13.09 17.48 9.80
N PRO A 178 13.67 16.46 9.17
CA PRO A 178 12.97 15.20 8.93
C PRO A 178 12.52 14.60 10.26
N THR A 179 11.27 14.14 10.30
CA THR A 179 10.73 13.49 11.51
C THR A 179 11.40 12.15 11.78
N SER A 180 11.83 11.46 10.72
CA SER A 180 12.53 10.18 10.78
C SER A 180 13.14 9.83 9.42
N THR A 181 13.86 8.70 9.38
CA THR A 181 14.35 8.10 8.14
C THR A 181 13.67 6.76 7.90
N GLY A 182 13.60 6.33 6.64
CA GLY A 182 12.90 5.11 6.28
C GLY A 182 13.28 4.59 4.91
N LEU A 183 12.50 3.61 4.44
CA LEU A 183 12.63 2.97 3.15
C LEU A 183 11.29 3.03 2.41
N ALA A 184 11.34 3.42 1.14
CA ALA A 184 10.29 3.16 0.16
C ALA A 184 10.53 1.76 -0.41
N VAL A 185 9.55 0.87 -0.32
CA VAL A 185 9.75 -0.56 -0.59
C VAL A 185 8.71 -1.11 -1.55
N THR A 186 9.14 -1.99 -2.46
CA THR A 186 8.29 -2.95 -3.15
C THR A 186 8.83 -4.37 -3.03
N ILE A 187 7.92 -5.33 -2.91
CA ILE A 187 8.20 -6.77 -2.89
C ILE A 187 7.52 -7.40 -4.11
N ARG A 188 8.27 -8.22 -4.85
CA ARG A 188 7.82 -8.87 -6.11
C ARG A 188 7.02 -10.15 -5.82
N PRO A 189 6.32 -10.72 -6.83
CA PRO A 189 5.53 -11.93 -6.66
C PRO A 189 6.30 -13.10 -6.02
N ASN A 190 5.57 -13.99 -5.34
CA ASN A 190 6.05 -15.21 -4.74
C ASN A 190 7.07 -15.09 -3.60
N GLU A 191 7.43 -13.87 -3.18
CA GLU A 191 8.16 -13.65 -1.92
C GLU A 191 7.18 -13.62 -0.75
N ASP A 192 7.54 -14.23 0.39
CA ASP A 192 6.77 -14.03 1.61
C ASP A 192 6.94 -12.59 2.11
N VAL A 193 5.83 -11.90 2.33
CA VAL A 193 5.86 -10.48 2.71
C VAL A 193 6.59 -10.23 4.04
N CYS A 194 6.43 -11.10 5.04
CA CYS A 194 7.05 -10.91 6.35
C CYS A 194 8.56 -11.22 6.30
N GLU A 195 8.95 -12.31 5.63
CA GLU A 195 10.37 -12.65 5.42
C GLU A 195 11.10 -11.57 4.61
N ALA A 196 10.45 -11.05 3.56
CA ALA A 196 11.00 -9.99 2.73
C ALA A 196 11.18 -8.69 3.51
N ILE A 197 10.17 -8.25 4.29
CA ILE A 197 10.30 -7.06 5.16
C ILE A 197 11.49 -7.19 6.11
N ALA A 198 11.61 -8.33 6.79
CA ALA A 198 12.70 -8.55 7.74
C ALA A 198 14.08 -8.55 7.04
N THR A 199 14.16 -9.16 5.86
CA THR A 199 15.39 -9.21 5.05
C THR A 199 15.79 -7.83 4.58
N ILE A 200 14.86 -7.04 4.05
CA ILE A 200 15.09 -5.65 3.63
C ILE A 200 15.58 -4.81 4.81
N CYS A 201 14.96 -4.93 5.98
CA CYS A 201 15.40 -4.19 7.16
C CYS A 201 16.83 -4.59 7.59
N ARG A 202 17.17 -5.88 7.56
CA ARG A 202 18.53 -6.37 7.85
C ARG A 202 19.57 -5.83 6.86
N GLU A 203 19.27 -5.89 5.56
CA GLU A 203 20.15 -5.37 4.50
C GLU A 203 20.46 -3.87 4.68
N HIS A 204 19.52 -3.12 5.25
CA HIS A 204 19.66 -1.69 5.52
C HIS A 204 20.09 -1.35 6.96
N GLY A 205 20.48 -2.34 7.76
CA GLY A 205 20.93 -2.13 9.15
C GLY A 205 19.85 -1.53 10.06
N ILE A 206 18.59 -1.84 9.81
CA ILE A 206 17.43 -1.45 10.60
C ILE A 206 17.07 -2.62 11.53
N ARG A 207 17.16 -2.38 12.84
CA ARG A 207 16.83 -3.36 13.88
C ARG A 207 15.37 -3.28 14.28
N ARG A 208 14.83 -2.07 14.47
CA ARG A 208 13.42 -1.81 14.75
C ARG A 208 12.84 -0.83 13.76
N ALA A 209 11.66 -1.18 13.26
CA ALA A 209 10.94 -0.38 12.30
C ALA A 209 9.43 -0.40 12.55
N VAL A 210 8.73 0.58 11.98
CA VAL A 210 7.26 0.61 11.87
C VAL A 210 6.88 0.72 10.41
N VAL A 211 5.94 -0.10 9.96
CA VAL A 211 5.35 0.02 8.62
C VAL A 211 4.25 1.06 8.69
N ARG A 212 4.44 2.21 8.03
CA ARG A 212 3.52 3.37 8.13
C ARG A 212 2.29 3.26 7.26
N GLY A 213 2.37 2.41 6.26
CA GLY A 213 1.29 2.04 5.37
C GLY A 213 1.85 1.30 4.17
N GLY A 214 0.96 0.64 3.46
CA GLY A 214 1.22 -0.03 2.21
C GLY A 214 -0.02 -0.75 1.70
N VAL A 215 0.02 -1.09 0.43
CA VAL A 215 -1.00 -1.88 -0.25
C VAL A 215 -0.33 -2.96 -1.06
N GLY A 216 -1.08 -3.99 -1.41
CA GLY A 216 -0.54 -5.07 -2.24
C GLY A 216 -1.56 -6.16 -2.44
N SER A 217 -1.09 -7.28 -2.95
CA SER A 217 -1.89 -8.47 -3.18
C SER A 217 -1.16 -9.72 -2.71
N LEU A 218 -1.89 -10.73 -2.24
CA LEU A 218 -1.34 -11.99 -1.72
C LEU A 218 -1.99 -13.21 -2.39
N VAL A 219 -1.25 -14.32 -2.51
CA VAL A 219 -1.77 -15.59 -3.03
C VAL A 219 -2.51 -16.34 -1.93
N GLY A 220 -3.77 -15.95 -1.70
CA GLY A 220 -4.52 -16.33 -0.51
C GLY A 220 -3.85 -15.79 0.76
N VAL A 221 -4.38 -16.12 1.93
CA VAL A 221 -3.85 -15.58 3.19
C VAL A 221 -3.86 -16.63 4.29
N SER A 222 -2.79 -16.66 5.08
CA SER A 222 -2.70 -17.44 6.32
C SER A 222 -2.53 -16.46 7.48
N PHE A 223 -3.50 -16.41 8.39
CA PHE A 223 -3.44 -15.56 9.59
C PHE A 223 -2.73 -16.26 10.75
N ALA A 224 -2.15 -15.48 11.66
CA ALA A 224 -1.44 -15.98 12.83
C ALA A 224 -2.35 -16.71 13.82
N ASP A 225 -3.66 -16.44 13.79
CA ASP A 225 -4.68 -17.14 14.60
C ASP A 225 -5.18 -18.45 13.97
N GLY A 226 -4.63 -18.84 12.81
CA GLY A 226 -4.96 -20.09 12.11
C GLY A 226 -6.11 -19.98 11.11
N ARG A 227 -6.75 -18.82 10.96
CA ARG A 227 -7.70 -18.58 9.85
C ARG A 227 -6.96 -18.57 8.51
N GLU A 228 -7.63 -19.04 7.47
CA GLU A 228 -7.10 -19.17 6.12
C GLU A 228 -8.09 -18.56 5.11
N VAL A 229 -7.56 -17.89 4.09
CA VAL A 229 -8.30 -17.41 2.92
C VAL A 229 -7.80 -18.21 1.72
N GLU A 230 -8.61 -19.17 1.26
CA GLU A 230 -8.27 -20.04 0.13
C GLU A 230 -8.40 -19.34 -1.22
N ALA A 231 -9.29 -18.34 -1.31
CA ALA A 231 -9.47 -17.52 -2.50
C ALA A 231 -8.16 -16.77 -2.82
N PHE A 232 -7.45 -17.24 -3.84
CA PHE A 232 -6.04 -16.89 -4.00
C PHE A 232 -5.77 -15.51 -4.60
N VAL A 233 -6.78 -14.84 -5.17
CA VAL A 233 -6.65 -13.48 -5.70
C VAL A 233 -7.19 -12.51 -4.66
N THR A 234 -6.31 -11.68 -4.10
CA THR A 234 -6.65 -10.75 -3.01
C THR A 234 -6.06 -9.36 -3.25
N GLU A 235 -6.72 -8.34 -2.71
CA GLU A 235 -6.18 -6.98 -2.56
C GLU A 235 -6.14 -6.63 -1.07
N VAL A 236 -5.03 -6.05 -0.61
CA VAL A 236 -4.65 -5.92 0.79
C VAL A 236 -4.28 -4.47 1.11
N LEU A 237 -4.69 -3.99 2.28
CA LEU A 237 -4.18 -2.76 2.89
C LEU A 237 -3.53 -3.08 4.23
N ILE A 238 -2.39 -2.44 4.51
CA ILE A 238 -1.74 -2.52 5.81
C ILE A 238 -2.44 -1.55 6.77
N GLU A 239 -2.92 -2.07 7.89
CA GLU A 239 -3.49 -1.25 8.98
C GLU A 239 -2.38 -0.78 9.93
N GLN A 240 -1.49 -1.71 10.30
CA GLN A 240 -0.33 -1.45 11.15
C GLN A 240 0.77 -2.50 10.96
N GLY A 241 2.01 -2.11 11.19
CA GLY A 241 3.10 -3.08 11.21
C GLY A 241 4.31 -2.67 12.05
N THR A 242 4.95 -3.64 12.67
CA THR A 242 6.20 -3.46 13.42
C THR A 242 7.23 -4.50 13.03
N VAL A 243 8.49 -4.12 13.07
CA VAL A 243 9.61 -5.00 12.74
C VAL A 243 10.61 -5.03 13.90
N ASP A 244 11.06 -6.22 14.26
CA ASP A 244 12.24 -6.49 15.09
C ASP A 244 13.14 -7.52 14.40
N THR A 245 14.25 -7.08 13.81
CA THR A 245 15.16 -7.97 13.07
C THR A 245 16.12 -8.74 13.96
N SER A 246 16.05 -8.58 15.29
CA SER A 246 16.77 -9.47 16.21
C SER A 246 16.16 -10.88 16.27
N LEU A 247 14.92 -11.03 15.81
CA LEU A 247 14.24 -12.31 15.68
C LEU A 247 14.51 -12.96 14.30
N PRO A 248 14.56 -14.31 14.23
CA PRO A 248 14.91 -15.02 13.01
C PRO A 248 13.82 -14.92 11.94
N GLY A 249 14.25 -14.90 10.67
CA GLY A 249 13.33 -14.85 9.52
C GLY A 249 12.39 -13.64 9.58
N GLY A 250 11.11 -13.86 9.29
CA GLY A 250 10.01 -12.91 9.37
C GLY A 250 9.29 -12.91 10.71
N THR A 251 9.74 -13.69 11.71
CA THR A 251 9.01 -13.86 12.99
C THR A 251 8.91 -12.58 13.82
N GLY A 252 9.85 -11.64 13.63
CA GLY A 252 9.80 -10.31 14.24
C GLY A 252 8.98 -9.29 13.46
N VAL A 253 8.33 -9.69 12.35
CA VAL A 253 7.40 -8.84 11.61
C VAL A 253 5.97 -9.16 12.06
N ALA A 254 5.35 -8.21 12.73
CA ALA A 254 3.92 -8.23 12.99
C ALA A 254 3.24 -7.29 12.00
N LEU A 255 2.46 -7.83 11.07
CA LEU A 255 1.75 -7.08 10.05
C LEU A 255 0.26 -7.39 10.14
N ASP A 256 -0.52 -6.40 10.55
CA ASP A 256 -1.98 -6.49 10.62
C ASP A 256 -2.57 -5.81 9.37
N VAL A 257 -3.48 -6.52 8.71
CA VAL A 257 -4.01 -6.13 7.40
C VAL A 257 -5.53 -6.32 7.35
N ALA A 258 -6.15 -5.52 6.49
CA ALA A 258 -7.48 -5.79 5.96
C ALA A 258 -7.36 -6.15 4.47
N LEU A 259 -8.23 -7.01 3.97
CA LEU A 259 -8.19 -7.44 2.57
C LEU A 259 -9.56 -7.86 2.05
N VAL A 260 -9.65 -7.91 0.73
CA VAL A 260 -10.78 -8.48 0.01
C VAL A 260 -10.30 -9.53 -0.99
N ASP A 261 -11.02 -10.63 -1.10
CA ASP A 261 -10.77 -11.68 -2.08
C ASP A 261 -11.68 -11.56 -3.32
N TYR A 262 -11.34 -12.27 -4.40
CA TYR A 262 -12.11 -12.22 -5.65
C TYR A 262 -13.52 -12.85 -5.57
N LEU A 263 -13.84 -13.52 -4.46
CA LEU A 263 -15.18 -14.00 -4.14
C LEU A 263 -15.96 -12.99 -3.28
N HIS A 264 -15.41 -11.78 -3.12
CA HIS A 264 -15.97 -10.67 -2.33
C HIS A 264 -15.96 -10.89 -0.81
N GLY A 265 -15.18 -11.87 -0.33
CA GLY A 265 -14.94 -12.05 1.10
C GLY A 265 -14.01 -10.97 1.64
N ILE A 266 -14.39 -10.32 2.73
CA ILE A 266 -13.59 -9.28 3.39
C ILE A 266 -13.06 -9.83 4.70
N HIS A 267 -11.74 -9.77 4.89
CA HIS A 267 -11.04 -10.39 6.01
C HIS A 267 -10.09 -9.40 6.67
N SER A 268 -9.78 -9.63 7.94
CA SER A 268 -8.75 -8.88 8.65
C SER A 268 -8.06 -9.73 9.72
N GLY A 269 -6.80 -9.39 9.98
CA GLY A 269 -6.00 -10.02 11.02
C GLY A 269 -4.50 -9.90 10.80
N ARG A 270 -3.75 -10.49 11.72
CA ARG A 270 -2.31 -10.57 11.67
C ARG A 270 -1.85 -11.64 10.69
N LEU A 271 -0.97 -11.29 9.75
CA LEU A 271 -0.37 -12.28 8.87
C LEU A 271 0.55 -13.23 9.63
N LYS A 272 0.49 -14.51 9.27
CA LYS A 272 1.46 -15.54 9.70
C LYS A 272 2.76 -15.40 8.91
N PRO A 273 3.92 -15.20 9.54
CA PRO A 273 5.20 -15.14 8.83
C PRO A 273 5.51 -16.43 8.05
N GLY A 274 6.08 -16.31 6.85
CA GLY A 274 6.51 -17.44 6.01
C GLY A 274 5.37 -18.18 5.28
N ALA A 275 4.17 -17.63 5.24
CA ALA A 275 2.97 -18.26 4.69
C ALA A 275 2.14 -17.37 3.75
N ASN A 276 2.61 -16.14 3.46
CA ASN A 276 1.86 -15.11 2.73
C ASN A 276 2.70 -14.58 1.55
N PRO A 277 2.77 -15.35 0.45
CA PRO A 277 3.44 -14.93 -0.78
C PRO A 277 2.71 -13.76 -1.44
N VAL A 278 3.48 -12.79 -1.94
CA VAL A 278 2.96 -11.69 -2.77
C VAL A 278 2.38 -12.23 -4.08
N LEU A 279 1.21 -11.71 -4.47
CA LEU A 279 0.53 -12.05 -5.71
C LEU A 279 1.06 -11.21 -6.88
N VAL A 280 0.81 -9.90 -6.94
CA VAL A 280 1.31 -9.02 -8.01
C VAL A 280 2.45 -8.12 -7.52
N THR A 281 2.23 -7.44 -6.40
CA THR A 281 3.18 -6.52 -5.78
C THR A 281 2.77 -6.30 -4.34
N PHE A 282 3.71 -5.82 -3.53
CA PHE A 282 3.43 -5.31 -2.21
C PHE A 282 4.31 -4.10 -1.95
N GLU A 283 3.71 -2.92 -1.90
CA GLU A 283 4.40 -1.64 -1.78
C GLU A 283 4.09 -0.98 -0.45
N MET A 284 5.10 -0.39 0.18
CA MET A 284 4.98 0.13 1.54
C MET A 284 6.07 1.15 1.87
N VAL A 285 5.85 1.87 2.97
CA VAL A 285 6.88 2.72 3.59
C VAL A 285 7.22 2.16 4.98
N ILE A 286 8.51 1.93 5.20
CA ILE A 286 9.05 1.43 6.46
C ILE A 286 9.84 2.55 7.14
N GLU A 287 9.42 2.96 8.33
CA GLU A 287 10.12 3.95 9.15
C GLU A 287 11.07 3.25 10.13
N ARG A 288 12.32 3.72 10.21
CA ARG A 288 13.28 3.31 11.24
C ARG A 288 12.91 3.95 12.58
N VAL A 289 12.86 3.14 13.65
CA VAL A 289 12.58 3.61 15.01
C VAL A 289 13.63 3.19 16.05
N ASP A 290 14.78 2.69 15.60
CA ASP A 290 15.94 2.52 16.46
C ASP A 290 16.51 3.86 16.91
N ALA A 291 17.01 3.91 18.15
CA ALA A 291 17.89 5.01 18.56
C ALA A 291 19.09 5.07 17.61
N GLN A 292 19.35 6.24 17.03
CA GLN A 292 20.60 6.50 16.34
C GLN A 292 21.71 6.50 17.39
N SER A 293 22.59 5.50 17.34
CA SER A 293 23.81 5.43 18.15
C SER A 293 24.91 6.29 17.57
#